data_AF-A0A9D4VPA1-F1
#
_entry.id   AF-A0A9D4VPA1-F1
#
_cell.length_a   1.000
_cell.length_b   1.000
_cell.length_c   1.000
_cell.angle_alpha   90.00
_cell.angle_beta   90.00
_cell.angle_gamma   90.00
#
_symmetry.space_group_name_H-M   'P 1'
#
loop_
_entity.id
_entity.type
_entity.pdbx_description
1 polymer ?
#
loop_
_entity_poly.entity_id
_entity_poly.type
_entity_poly.pdbx_seq_one_letter_code
_entity_poly.pdbx_strand_id
1 'polypeptide(L)'
;MTDRLIYDEHAENGLKFTIVRSYNWIGPTMDFIPGVHGPSDGVPGVLTCFSNNLLRGEPLKLVDGGRSQRTFLYVKDAIEVVLLMIDNPNRANGHIFNVVNPDNGVSVKQLAELMIKVYAKVDDVPASSLSTLDVTSEDFYGKGYDDSDRRIPDMTIITKQLGWKPRTSLDELVDSTIQYQHQTYSHAIKKEQLQNCSPLPRKLVGSLGLKQTCIHLRHYSVKAEEGAAVTALPVDEQIEKADGFAGVFPEHKYEIVKCLQARKHICGMTGYGVNDEPALKKADIGSCCRCYSCSSKCIRYYLNRTWP
;
A
#
# COMPACT_ATOMS: atom_id res chain seq x y z
N MET A 1 2.56 1.41 -34.13
CA MET A 1 3.36 1.63 -35.36
C MET A 1 4.40 0.51 -35.53
N THR A 2 5.06 0.09 -34.45
CA THR A 2 6.06 -1.01 -34.45
C THR A 2 5.53 -2.37 -34.92
N ASP A 3 4.34 -2.82 -34.49
CA ASP A 3 3.76 -4.10 -34.94
C ASP A 3 3.69 -4.22 -36.47
N ARG A 4 3.33 -3.12 -37.15
CA ARG A 4 3.23 -3.10 -38.62
C ARG A 4 4.60 -3.22 -39.26
N LEU A 5 5.58 -2.49 -38.76
CA LEU A 5 6.96 -2.56 -39.26
C LEU A 5 7.54 -3.98 -39.16
N ILE A 6 7.31 -4.68 -38.04
CA ILE A 6 7.75 -6.08 -37.87
C ILE A 6 7.06 -7.00 -38.88
N TYR A 7 5.77 -6.76 -39.12
CA TYR A 7 4.99 -7.54 -40.07
C TYR A 7 5.43 -7.28 -41.52
N ASP A 8 5.71 -6.03 -41.86
CA ASP A 8 6.21 -5.65 -43.19
C ASP A 8 7.60 -6.25 -43.43
N GLU A 9 8.49 -6.21 -42.43
CA GLU A 9 9.81 -6.84 -42.48
C GLU A 9 9.74 -8.37 -42.66
N HIS A 10 8.71 -9.01 -42.08
CA HIS A 10 8.43 -10.42 -42.35
C HIS A 10 8.03 -10.68 -43.80
N ALA A 11 7.16 -9.83 -44.36
CA ALA A 11 6.66 -9.98 -45.72
C ALA A 11 7.73 -9.69 -46.79
N GLU A 12 8.56 -8.67 -46.56
CA GLU A 12 9.58 -8.24 -47.53
C GLU A 12 10.89 -9.02 -47.40
N ASN A 13 11.36 -9.27 -46.17
CA ASN A 13 12.70 -9.80 -45.91
C ASN A 13 12.69 -11.19 -45.23
N GLY A 14 11.52 -11.76 -44.94
CA GLY A 14 11.40 -13.11 -44.37
C GLY A 14 11.77 -13.21 -42.90
N LEU A 15 11.72 -12.10 -42.15
CA LEU A 15 12.00 -12.08 -40.70
C LEU A 15 11.11 -13.07 -39.94
N LYS A 16 11.69 -14.01 -39.21
CA LYS A 16 10.94 -14.88 -38.30
C LYS A 16 10.60 -14.11 -37.02
N PHE A 17 9.33 -13.93 -36.74
CA PHE A 17 8.88 -13.15 -35.58
C PHE A 17 7.67 -13.79 -34.89
N THR A 18 7.50 -13.47 -33.61
CA THR A 18 6.26 -13.67 -32.87
C THR A 18 5.99 -12.41 -32.06
N ILE A 19 4.81 -11.80 -32.19
CA ILE A 19 4.42 -10.63 -31.38
C ILE A 19 3.53 -11.10 -30.24
N VAL A 20 3.85 -10.67 -29.02
CA VAL A 20 3.05 -10.91 -27.83
C VAL A 20 2.31 -9.64 -27.44
N ARG A 21 0.99 -9.72 -27.38
CA ARG A 21 0.12 -8.68 -26.81
C ARG A 21 -0.26 -9.09 -25.40
N SER A 22 0.42 -8.50 -24.43
CA SER A 22 0.17 -8.71 -23.01
C SER A 22 -1.04 -7.91 -22.54
N TYR A 23 -1.96 -8.57 -21.83
CA TYR A 23 -3.12 -7.92 -21.23
C TYR A 23 -3.05 -8.07 -19.71
N ASN A 24 -2.64 -6.99 -19.04
CA ASN A 24 -2.51 -6.89 -17.57
C ASN A 24 -1.90 -8.14 -16.93
N TRP A 25 -0.66 -8.47 -17.28
CA TRP A 25 0.07 -9.54 -16.64
C TRP A 25 0.48 -9.10 -15.24
N ILE A 26 0.12 -9.89 -14.23
CA ILE A 26 0.30 -9.57 -12.82
C ILE A 26 1.07 -10.69 -12.15
N GLY A 27 1.98 -10.33 -11.25
CA GLY A 27 2.53 -11.27 -10.29
C GLY A 27 3.55 -10.62 -9.36
N PRO A 28 4.30 -11.46 -8.62
CA PRO A 28 5.47 -11.02 -7.87
C PRO A 28 6.42 -10.19 -8.74
N THR A 29 7.08 -9.19 -8.15
CA THR A 29 8.05 -8.28 -8.81
C THR A 29 7.49 -7.37 -9.92
N MET A 30 6.18 -7.25 -10.07
CA MET A 30 5.58 -6.31 -11.00
C MET A 30 5.82 -4.84 -10.62
N ASP A 31 6.13 -4.02 -11.63
CA ASP A 31 6.40 -2.58 -11.53
C ASP A 31 7.41 -2.22 -10.42
N PHE A 32 7.03 -1.27 -9.56
CA PHE A 32 7.79 -0.79 -8.43
C PHE A 32 6.87 -0.21 -7.37
N ILE A 33 7.27 -0.26 -6.10
CA ILE A 33 6.59 0.46 -5.02
C ILE A 33 7.22 1.86 -4.89
N PRO A 34 6.45 2.94 -5.10
CA PRO A 34 6.95 4.31 -5.00
C PRO A 34 7.57 4.61 -3.63
N GLY A 35 8.76 5.21 -3.64
CA GLY A 35 9.52 5.55 -2.44
C GLY A 35 10.34 4.41 -1.82
N VAL A 36 10.16 3.17 -2.31
CA VAL A 36 10.91 1.99 -1.80
C VAL A 36 11.95 1.52 -2.82
N HIS A 37 11.52 1.14 -4.03
CA HIS A 37 12.39 0.62 -5.08
C HIS A 37 12.04 1.17 -6.47
N GLY A 38 11.43 2.35 -6.49
CA GLY A 38 11.15 3.10 -7.70
C GLY A 38 10.97 4.59 -7.39
N PRO A 39 10.81 5.41 -8.44
CA PRO A 39 10.62 6.86 -8.30
C PRO A 39 9.39 7.17 -7.43
N SER A 40 9.54 8.10 -6.49
CA SER A 40 8.47 8.47 -5.56
C SER A 40 7.26 9.13 -6.24
N ASP A 41 7.47 9.72 -7.42
CA ASP A 41 6.48 10.38 -8.27
C ASP A 41 5.94 9.46 -9.39
N GLY A 42 6.41 8.22 -9.47
CA GLY A 42 5.93 7.26 -10.46
C GLY A 42 4.53 6.74 -10.14
N VAL A 43 3.67 6.64 -11.16
CA VAL A 43 2.35 6.02 -11.08
C VAL A 43 2.41 4.62 -11.72
N PRO A 44 2.56 3.55 -10.93
CA PRO A 44 2.63 2.18 -11.46
C PRO A 44 1.23 1.66 -11.87
N GLY A 45 1.16 0.42 -12.34
CA GLY A 45 -0.11 -0.23 -12.67
C GLY A 45 -1.06 -0.32 -11.47
N VAL A 46 -2.35 -0.50 -11.76
CA VAL A 46 -3.44 -0.44 -10.76
C VAL A 46 -3.21 -1.33 -9.54
N LEU A 47 -2.73 -2.55 -9.75
CA LEU A 47 -2.51 -3.49 -8.66
C LEU A 47 -1.36 -3.03 -7.76
N THR A 48 -0.27 -2.51 -8.32
CA THR A 48 0.85 -1.97 -7.55
C THR A 48 0.45 -0.70 -6.80
N CYS A 49 -0.35 0.18 -7.42
CA CYS A 49 -0.93 1.34 -6.74
C CYS A 49 -1.72 0.90 -5.50
N PHE A 50 -2.68 -0.02 -5.67
CA PHE A 50 -3.49 -0.53 -4.57
C PHE A 50 -2.67 -1.21 -3.49
N SER A 51 -1.65 -1.97 -3.88
CA SER A 51 -0.75 -2.64 -2.95
C SER A 51 0.04 -1.64 -2.12
N ASN A 52 0.55 -0.57 -2.74
CA ASN A 52 1.19 0.52 -2.02
C ASN A 52 0.23 1.22 -1.04
N ASN A 53 -1.02 1.49 -1.45
CA ASN A 53 -2.01 2.07 -0.56
C ASN A 53 -2.30 1.15 0.64
N LEU A 54 -2.52 -0.15 0.41
CA LEU A 54 -2.77 -1.13 1.46
C LEU A 54 -1.61 -1.21 2.45
N LEU A 55 -0.37 -1.33 1.96
CA LEU A 55 0.83 -1.42 2.79
C LEU A 55 1.07 -0.14 3.61
N ARG A 56 0.60 1.02 3.13
CA ARG A 56 0.69 2.31 3.83
C ARG A 56 -0.52 2.62 4.71
N GLY A 57 -1.58 1.81 4.66
CA GLY A 57 -2.85 2.06 5.34
C GLY A 57 -3.63 3.25 4.75
N GLU A 58 -3.43 3.53 3.47
CA GLU A 58 -4.11 4.58 2.72
C GLU A 58 -5.32 4.03 1.94
N PRO A 59 -6.33 4.85 1.63
CA PRO A 59 -7.45 4.42 0.82
C PRO A 59 -7.04 4.10 -0.62
N LEU A 60 -7.63 3.05 -1.20
CA LEU A 60 -7.44 2.70 -2.61
C LEU A 60 -8.16 3.73 -3.49
N LYS A 61 -7.40 4.41 -4.35
CA LYS A 61 -7.92 5.48 -5.21
C LYS A 61 -8.63 4.91 -6.43
N LEU A 62 -9.95 5.08 -6.51
CA LEU A 62 -10.79 4.63 -7.63
C LEU A 62 -10.99 5.78 -8.62
N VAL A 63 -10.32 5.70 -9.77
CA VAL A 63 -10.46 6.70 -10.84
C VAL A 63 -11.85 6.60 -11.47
N ASP A 64 -12.59 7.71 -11.46
CA ASP A 64 -13.95 7.88 -11.99
C ASP A 64 -14.94 6.80 -11.48
N GLY A 65 -14.75 6.38 -10.22
CA GLY A 65 -15.54 5.36 -9.54
C GLY A 65 -15.14 3.91 -9.85
N GLY A 66 -14.00 3.69 -10.52
CA GLY A 66 -13.44 2.37 -10.78
C GLY A 66 -14.30 1.50 -11.71
N ARG A 67 -15.02 2.15 -12.64
CA ARG A 67 -15.98 1.50 -13.55
C ARG A 67 -15.32 0.76 -14.72
N SER A 68 -14.11 1.16 -15.09
CA SER A 68 -13.38 0.54 -16.19
C SER A 68 -13.09 -0.94 -15.91
N GLN A 69 -13.23 -1.78 -16.92
CA GLN A 69 -13.05 -3.21 -16.84
C GLN A 69 -11.68 -3.62 -17.38
N ARG A 70 -11.04 -4.54 -16.67
CA ARG A 70 -9.75 -5.11 -17.02
C ARG A 70 -9.78 -6.62 -16.86
N THR A 71 -8.89 -7.26 -17.58
CA THR A 71 -8.76 -8.70 -17.62
C THR A 71 -7.31 -9.03 -17.26
N PHE A 72 -7.11 -9.84 -16.22
CA PHE A 72 -5.79 -10.06 -15.62
C PHE A 72 -5.28 -11.48 -15.89
N LEU A 73 -3.99 -11.60 -16.16
CA LEU A 73 -3.31 -12.90 -16.33
C LEU A 73 -2.20 -13.03 -15.29
N TYR A 74 -2.08 -14.21 -14.68
CA TYR A 74 -0.97 -14.48 -13.78
C TYR A 74 0.34 -14.64 -14.53
N VAL A 75 1.42 -14.08 -14.00
CA VAL A 75 2.73 -14.05 -14.65
C VAL A 75 3.27 -15.45 -14.95
N LYS A 76 2.96 -16.46 -14.12
CA LYS A 76 3.38 -17.84 -14.39
C LYS A 76 2.72 -18.41 -15.64
N ASP A 77 1.41 -18.16 -15.82
CA ASP A 77 0.68 -18.57 -17.02
C ASP A 77 1.21 -17.83 -18.26
N ALA A 78 1.57 -16.55 -18.12
CA ALA A 78 2.18 -15.78 -19.18
C ALA A 78 3.56 -16.31 -19.60
N ILE A 79 4.42 -16.67 -18.62
CA ILE A 79 5.72 -17.26 -18.89
C ILE A 79 5.57 -18.63 -19.56
N GLU A 80 4.62 -19.46 -19.11
CA GLU A 80 4.34 -20.77 -19.72
C GLU A 80 4.07 -20.62 -21.23
N VAL A 81 3.25 -19.67 -21.64
CA VAL A 81 2.93 -19.51 -23.06
C VAL A 81 4.07 -18.89 -23.87
N VAL A 82 4.87 -18.01 -23.27
CA VAL A 82 6.07 -17.48 -23.93
C VAL A 82 7.08 -18.60 -24.17
N LEU A 83 7.27 -19.51 -23.21
CA LEU A 83 8.11 -20.70 -23.39
C LEU A 83 7.56 -21.59 -24.52
N LEU A 84 6.24 -21.80 -24.57
CA LEU A 84 5.62 -22.54 -25.68
C LEU A 84 5.88 -21.89 -27.05
N MET A 85 5.86 -20.56 -27.14
CA MET A 85 6.19 -19.86 -28.39
C MET A 85 7.65 -20.08 -28.80
N ILE A 86 8.58 -20.04 -27.84
CA ILE A 86 10.01 -20.26 -28.07
C ILE A 86 10.28 -21.70 -28.52
N ASP A 87 9.65 -22.69 -27.88
CA ASP A 87 9.85 -24.11 -28.16
C ASP A 87 9.14 -24.58 -29.44
N ASN A 88 8.16 -23.81 -29.95
CA ASN A 88 7.36 -24.15 -31.12
C ASN A 88 7.45 -23.06 -32.22
N PRO A 89 8.65 -22.72 -32.72
CA PRO A 89 8.82 -21.63 -33.69
C PRO A 89 8.03 -21.88 -34.99
N ASN A 90 7.85 -23.13 -35.40
CA ASN A 90 7.06 -23.48 -36.59
C ASN A 90 5.55 -23.15 -36.44
N ARG A 91 5.04 -23.06 -35.21
CA ARG A 91 3.64 -22.72 -34.90
C ARG A 91 3.48 -21.28 -34.41
N ALA A 92 4.57 -20.65 -33.98
CA ALA A 92 4.58 -19.31 -33.42
C ALA A 92 5.03 -18.22 -34.42
N ASN A 93 5.94 -18.55 -35.35
CA ASN A 93 6.46 -17.57 -36.31
C ASN A 93 5.35 -17.04 -37.24
N GLY A 94 5.36 -15.73 -37.48
CA GLY A 94 4.37 -15.02 -38.31
C GLY A 94 3.08 -14.66 -37.57
N HIS A 95 2.93 -15.04 -36.29
CA HIS A 95 1.72 -14.81 -35.53
C HIS A 95 1.84 -13.69 -34.49
N ILE A 96 0.68 -13.08 -34.22
CA ILE A 96 0.46 -12.13 -33.14
C ILE A 96 -0.48 -12.81 -32.14
N PHE A 97 -0.06 -12.95 -30.90
CA PHE A 97 -0.82 -13.64 -29.87
C PHE A 97 -1.31 -12.68 -28.80
N ASN A 98 -2.62 -12.66 -28.56
CA ASN A 98 -3.19 -12.06 -27.36
C ASN A 98 -3.02 -13.04 -26.20
N VAL A 99 -2.37 -12.60 -25.14
CA VAL A 99 -2.07 -13.42 -23.96
C VAL A 99 -2.78 -12.83 -22.75
N VAL A 100 -3.88 -13.47 -22.37
CA VAL A 100 -4.82 -13.00 -21.34
C VAL A 100 -5.48 -14.19 -20.63
N ASN A 101 -6.16 -13.96 -19.51
CA ASN A 101 -7.18 -14.87 -18.99
C ASN A 101 -8.59 -14.26 -19.07
N PRO A 102 -9.43 -14.63 -20.06
CA PRO A 102 -10.74 -13.99 -20.26
C PRO A 102 -11.70 -14.18 -19.08
N ASP A 103 -11.49 -15.21 -18.26
CA ASP A 103 -12.34 -15.52 -17.11
C ASP A 103 -12.04 -14.58 -15.92
N ASN A 104 -10.89 -13.90 -15.91
CA ASN A 104 -10.46 -12.98 -14.87
C ASN A 104 -10.83 -11.51 -15.18
N GLY A 105 -11.96 -11.29 -15.85
CA GLY A 105 -12.47 -9.96 -16.19
C GLY A 105 -13.23 -9.31 -15.02
N VAL A 106 -12.76 -8.17 -14.52
CA VAL A 106 -13.38 -7.43 -13.40
C VAL A 106 -13.28 -5.91 -13.57
N SER A 107 -14.14 -5.16 -12.89
CA SER A 107 -13.96 -3.71 -12.75
C SER A 107 -12.83 -3.38 -11.79
N VAL A 108 -12.25 -2.18 -11.91
CA VAL A 108 -11.25 -1.68 -10.94
C VAL A 108 -11.81 -1.65 -9.52
N LYS A 109 -13.10 -1.32 -9.36
CA LYS A 109 -13.78 -1.37 -8.06
C LYS A 109 -13.85 -2.80 -7.49
N GLN A 110 -14.24 -3.78 -8.29
CA GLN A 110 -14.28 -5.19 -7.87
C GLN A 110 -12.88 -5.71 -7.52
N LEU A 111 -11.86 -5.30 -8.27
CA LEU A 111 -10.47 -5.59 -7.93
C LEU A 111 -10.07 -5.02 -6.56
N ALA A 112 -10.42 -3.76 -6.28
CA ALA A 112 -10.13 -3.12 -5.00
C ALA A 112 -10.80 -3.86 -3.83
N GLU A 113 -12.07 -4.26 -3.98
CA GLU A 113 -12.82 -5.03 -2.99
C GLU A 113 -12.16 -6.39 -2.72
N LEU A 114 -11.75 -7.10 -3.78
CA LEU A 114 -11.03 -8.37 -3.67
C LEU A 114 -9.67 -8.20 -2.98
N MET A 115 -8.89 -7.19 -3.37
CA MET A 115 -7.59 -6.91 -2.77
C MET A 115 -7.70 -6.55 -1.28
N ILE A 116 -8.70 -5.74 -0.89
CA ILE A 116 -8.97 -5.44 0.52
C ILE A 116 -9.28 -6.72 1.30
N LYS A 117 -10.16 -7.58 0.76
CA LYS A 117 -10.54 -8.85 1.41
C LYS A 117 -9.33 -9.78 1.59
N VAL A 118 -8.45 -9.87 0.60
CA VAL A 118 -7.24 -10.70 0.67
C VAL A 118 -6.23 -10.08 1.64
N TYR A 119 -5.95 -8.78 1.51
CA TYR A 119 -4.98 -8.09 2.37
C TYR A 119 -5.37 -8.11 3.84
N ALA A 120 -6.66 -7.92 4.15
CA ALA A 120 -7.18 -8.03 5.52
C ALA A 120 -6.81 -9.36 6.19
N LYS A 121 -6.82 -10.46 5.43
CA LYS A 121 -6.39 -11.78 5.90
C LYS A 121 -4.87 -11.90 6.01
N VAL A 122 -4.13 -11.33 5.07
CA VAL A 122 -2.66 -11.42 5.00
C VAL A 122 -1.99 -10.61 6.12
N ASP A 123 -2.49 -9.41 6.41
CA ASP A 123 -1.95 -8.51 7.43
C ASP A 123 -2.66 -8.62 8.80
N ASP A 124 -3.64 -9.52 8.92
CA ASP A 124 -4.46 -9.74 10.13
C ASP A 124 -5.12 -8.45 10.67
N VAL A 125 -5.76 -7.71 9.75
CA VAL A 125 -6.48 -6.46 10.06
C VAL A 125 -7.95 -6.56 9.66
N PRO A 126 -8.88 -5.93 10.39
CA PRO A 126 -10.28 -5.96 10.02
C PRO A 126 -10.50 -5.26 8.68
N ALA A 127 -11.20 -5.88 7.73
CA ALA A 127 -11.45 -5.27 6.42
C ALA A 127 -12.14 -3.90 6.50
N SER A 128 -12.88 -3.61 7.58
CA SER A 128 -13.50 -2.30 7.85
C SER A 128 -12.50 -1.18 8.15
N SER A 129 -11.24 -1.50 8.46
CA SER A 129 -10.19 -0.49 8.62
C SER A 129 -9.59 -0.04 7.29
N LEU A 130 -9.91 -0.73 6.18
CA LEU A 130 -9.44 -0.43 4.84
C LEU A 130 -10.59 0.22 4.05
N SER A 131 -10.26 1.16 3.16
CA SER A 131 -11.28 1.96 2.47
C SER A 131 -10.86 2.29 1.04
N THR A 132 -11.84 2.73 0.25
CA THR A 132 -11.65 3.25 -1.10
C THR A 132 -11.94 4.75 -1.12
N LEU A 133 -11.32 5.47 -2.04
CA LEU A 133 -11.56 6.89 -2.28
C LEU A 133 -11.79 7.13 -3.77
N ASP A 134 -12.93 7.70 -4.13
CA ASP A 134 -13.18 8.11 -5.52
C ASP A 134 -12.36 9.36 -5.86
N VAL A 135 -11.68 9.33 -7.01
CA VAL A 135 -10.88 10.43 -7.55
C VAL A 135 -11.22 10.64 -9.02
N THR A 136 -11.04 11.85 -9.54
CA THR A 136 -11.22 12.10 -10.97
C THR A 136 -10.00 11.64 -11.77
N SER A 137 -10.19 11.28 -13.04
CA SER A 137 -9.06 11.01 -13.95
C SER A 137 -8.14 12.20 -14.15
N GLU A 138 -8.68 13.43 -14.16
CA GLU A 138 -7.86 14.64 -14.26
C GLU A 138 -6.96 14.82 -13.03
N ASP A 139 -7.47 14.57 -11.82
CA ASP A 139 -6.67 14.67 -10.59
C ASP A 139 -5.62 13.58 -10.47
N PHE A 140 -5.90 12.38 -11.00
CA PHE A 140 -5.02 11.23 -10.84
C PHE A 140 -3.99 11.09 -11.98
N TYR A 141 -4.43 11.19 -13.24
CA TYR A 141 -3.60 11.01 -14.43
C TYR A 141 -3.26 12.33 -15.15
N GLY A 142 -3.98 13.42 -14.87
CA GLY A 142 -3.81 14.70 -15.53
C GLY A 142 -4.77 14.93 -16.70
N LYS A 143 -4.66 16.13 -17.30
CA LYS A 143 -5.51 16.54 -18.42
C LYS A 143 -5.28 15.69 -19.66
N GLY A 144 -6.38 15.30 -20.31
CA GLY A 144 -6.36 14.54 -21.56
C GLY A 144 -6.19 13.04 -21.37
N TYR A 145 -6.35 12.52 -20.15
CA TYR A 145 -6.46 11.08 -19.93
C TYR A 145 -7.72 10.54 -20.57
N ASP A 146 -7.56 9.46 -21.34
CA ASP A 146 -8.65 8.72 -21.97
C ASP A 146 -8.40 7.23 -21.70
N ASP A 147 -9.47 6.49 -21.42
CA ASP A 147 -9.37 5.11 -20.98
C ASP A 147 -10.36 4.20 -21.71
N SER A 148 -9.95 2.96 -21.92
CA SER A 148 -10.82 1.95 -22.52
C SER A 148 -11.78 1.37 -21.47
N ASP A 149 -13.08 1.44 -21.76
CA ASP A 149 -14.12 0.90 -20.89
C ASP A 149 -13.97 -0.61 -20.66
N ARG A 150 -13.71 -1.38 -21.71
CA ARG A 150 -13.61 -2.84 -21.65
C ARG A 150 -12.67 -3.37 -22.74
N ARG A 151 -11.74 -4.25 -22.34
CA ARG A 151 -10.84 -4.96 -23.27
C ARG A 151 -10.94 -6.47 -23.04
N ILE A 152 -11.57 -7.17 -23.98
CA ILE A 152 -11.60 -8.64 -24.02
C ILE A 152 -10.96 -9.08 -25.34
N PRO A 153 -9.69 -9.49 -25.31
CA PRO A 153 -9.02 -9.90 -26.52
C PRO A 153 -9.34 -11.36 -26.88
N ASP A 154 -9.41 -11.64 -28.18
CA ASP A 154 -9.66 -12.98 -28.69
C ASP A 154 -8.44 -13.90 -28.51
N MET A 155 -8.67 -15.12 -28.02
CA MET A 155 -7.65 -16.15 -27.81
C MET A 155 -7.72 -17.30 -28.83
N THR A 156 -8.46 -17.14 -29.92
CA THR A 156 -8.65 -18.21 -30.91
C THR A 156 -7.32 -18.63 -31.54
N ILE A 157 -6.47 -17.65 -31.90
CA ILE A 157 -5.18 -17.91 -32.56
C ILE A 157 -4.22 -18.66 -31.63
N ILE A 158 -4.07 -18.21 -30.37
CA ILE A 158 -3.14 -18.84 -29.41
C ILE A 158 -3.60 -20.25 -29.03
N THR A 159 -4.91 -20.45 -28.89
CA THR A 159 -5.48 -21.78 -28.61
C THR A 159 -5.26 -22.71 -29.79
N LYS A 160 -5.48 -22.25 -31.03
CA LYS A 160 -5.29 -23.07 -32.24
C LYS A 160 -3.81 -23.40 -32.47
N GLN A 161 -2.92 -22.43 -32.30
CA GLN A 161 -1.50 -22.60 -32.62
C GLN A 161 -0.69 -23.25 -31.51
N LEU A 162 -1.03 -23.06 -30.24
CA LEU A 162 -0.22 -23.58 -29.14
C LEU A 162 -1.00 -24.54 -28.22
N GLY A 163 -2.31 -24.67 -28.38
CA GLY A 163 -3.14 -25.46 -27.47
C GLY A 163 -3.20 -24.89 -26.05
N TRP A 164 -2.71 -23.67 -25.85
CA TRP A 164 -2.54 -23.06 -24.54
C TRP A 164 -3.85 -22.46 -24.03
N LYS A 165 -4.07 -22.60 -22.72
CA LYS A 165 -5.13 -21.93 -21.96
C LYS A 165 -4.58 -21.51 -20.59
N PRO A 166 -5.00 -20.35 -20.07
CA PRO A 166 -4.64 -19.91 -18.73
C PRO A 166 -5.31 -20.82 -17.68
N ARG A 167 -4.67 -20.95 -16.52
CA ARG A 167 -5.13 -21.85 -15.44
C ARG A 167 -5.43 -21.09 -14.15
N THR A 168 -4.73 -19.98 -13.90
CA THR A 168 -4.77 -19.28 -12.62
C THR A 168 -5.97 -18.35 -12.52
N SER A 169 -6.80 -18.57 -11.51
CA SER A 169 -7.97 -17.74 -11.20
C SER A 169 -7.59 -16.36 -10.65
N LEU A 170 -8.51 -15.39 -10.71
CA LEU A 170 -8.27 -14.06 -10.16
C LEU A 170 -8.00 -14.09 -8.64
N ASP A 171 -8.76 -14.88 -7.87
CA ASP A 171 -8.55 -15.01 -6.43
C ASP A 171 -7.13 -15.53 -6.11
N GLU A 172 -6.68 -16.57 -6.81
CA GLU A 172 -5.35 -17.15 -6.62
C GLU A 172 -4.23 -16.17 -7.01
N LEU A 173 -4.40 -15.45 -8.12
CA LEU A 173 -3.41 -14.45 -8.56
C LEU A 173 -3.31 -13.28 -7.57
N VAL A 174 -4.43 -12.77 -7.05
CA VAL A 174 -4.43 -11.67 -6.09
C VAL A 174 -3.82 -12.14 -4.77
N ASP A 175 -4.20 -13.32 -4.28
CA ASP A 175 -3.66 -13.92 -3.06
C ASP A 175 -2.14 -14.08 -3.14
N SER A 176 -1.64 -14.75 -4.19
CA SER A 176 -0.20 -14.96 -4.37
C SER A 176 0.57 -13.64 -4.49
N THR A 177 0.00 -12.64 -5.17
CA THR A 177 0.67 -11.36 -5.38
C THR A 177 0.71 -10.51 -4.11
N ILE A 178 -0.41 -10.43 -3.38
CA ILE A 178 -0.48 -9.66 -2.13
C ILE A 178 0.40 -10.29 -1.05
N GLN A 179 0.40 -11.63 -0.92
CA GLN A 179 1.30 -12.32 0.01
C GLN A 179 2.75 -11.98 -0.26
N TYR A 180 3.19 -12.04 -1.53
CA TYR A 180 4.54 -11.67 -1.91
C TYR A 180 4.86 -10.21 -1.56
N GLN A 181 3.97 -9.27 -1.89
CA GLN A 181 4.18 -7.85 -1.63
C GLN A 181 4.21 -7.53 -0.13
N HIS A 182 3.34 -8.15 0.66
CA HIS A 182 3.33 -7.99 2.11
C HIS A 182 4.64 -8.50 2.73
N GLN A 183 5.06 -9.72 2.38
CA GLN A 183 6.31 -10.30 2.88
C GLN A 183 7.54 -9.47 2.48
N THR A 184 7.54 -8.92 1.26
CA THR A 184 8.69 -8.20 0.72
C THR A 184 8.77 -6.75 1.21
N TYR A 185 7.65 -6.03 1.27
CA TYR A 185 7.66 -4.57 1.43
C TYR A 185 7.09 -4.04 2.74
N SER A 186 6.33 -4.83 3.51
CA SER A 186 5.69 -4.34 4.75
C SER A 186 6.71 -3.77 5.74
N HIS A 187 7.84 -4.45 5.95
CA HIS A 187 8.89 -3.99 6.86
C HIS A 187 9.61 -2.73 6.32
N ALA A 188 9.90 -2.67 5.02
CA ALA A 188 10.56 -1.53 4.40
C ALA A 188 9.71 -0.25 4.50
N ILE A 189 8.41 -0.36 4.22
CA ILE A 189 7.46 0.75 4.32
C ILE A 189 7.29 1.21 5.77
N LYS A 190 7.16 0.27 6.73
CA LYS A 190 7.11 0.61 8.16
C LYS A 190 8.37 1.40 8.58
N LYS A 191 9.56 0.99 8.10
CA LYS A 191 10.82 1.69 8.37
C LYS A 191 10.88 3.09 7.74
N GLU A 192 10.43 3.23 6.49
CA GLU A 192 10.34 4.52 5.80
C GLU A 192 9.40 5.49 6.53
N GLN A 193 8.21 5.02 6.92
CA GLN A 193 7.24 5.82 7.68
C GLN A 193 7.80 6.28 9.03
N LEU A 194 8.62 5.44 9.70
CA LEU A 194 9.31 5.80 10.94
C LEU A 194 10.41 6.85 10.72
N GLN A 195 11.11 6.81 9.59
CA GLN A 195 12.18 7.76 9.25
C GLN A 195 11.64 9.13 8.82
N ASN A 196 10.50 9.15 8.13
CA ASN A 196 9.84 10.37 7.66
C ASN A 196 9.03 11.10 8.75
N CYS A 197 8.92 10.53 9.95
CA CYS A 197 8.43 11.25 11.13
C CYS A 197 9.48 12.28 11.58
N SER A 198 9.45 13.48 11.01
CA SER A 198 10.24 14.61 11.51
C SER A 198 9.70 15.07 12.88
N PRO A 199 10.57 15.42 13.85
CA PRO A 199 10.12 16.06 15.08
C PRO A 199 9.44 17.39 14.74
N LEU A 200 8.42 17.77 15.53
CA LEU A 200 7.67 19.01 15.34
C LEU A 200 8.59 20.21 15.08
N PRO A 201 8.25 21.11 14.14
CA PRO A 201 9.05 22.30 13.88
C PRO A 201 9.25 23.11 15.17
N ARG A 202 10.49 23.47 15.52
CA ARG A 202 10.82 24.23 16.75
C ARG A 202 9.97 25.50 16.95
N LYS A 203 9.54 26.14 15.86
CA LYS A 203 8.64 27.31 15.89
C LYS A 203 7.24 26.96 16.41
N LEU A 204 6.71 25.79 16.05
CA LEU A 204 5.40 25.31 16.51
C LEU A 204 5.45 24.91 17.99
N VAL A 205 6.57 24.31 18.43
CA VAL A 205 6.85 23.94 19.83
C VAL A 205 6.82 25.19 20.72
N GLY A 206 7.46 26.29 20.28
CA GLY A 206 7.47 27.56 20.99
C GLY A 206 6.10 28.24 21.08
N SER A 207 5.30 28.22 20.00
CA SER A 207 3.95 28.81 20.00
C SER A 207 2.93 28.02 20.82
N LEU A 208 3.14 26.71 20.99
CA LEU A 208 2.29 25.82 21.80
C LEU A 208 2.69 25.78 23.29
N GLY A 209 3.69 26.57 23.71
CA GLY A 209 4.17 26.60 25.10
C GLY A 209 4.86 25.31 25.55
N LEU A 210 5.26 24.45 24.62
CA LEU A 210 5.95 23.20 24.92
C LEU A 210 7.40 23.50 25.30
N LYS A 211 7.82 23.14 26.52
CA LYS A 211 9.25 23.14 26.86
C LYS A 211 9.92 22.03 26.02
N GLN A 212 11.18 22.22 25.64
CA GLN A 212 11.87 21.48 24.57
C GLN A 212 12.15 19.98 24.84
N THR A 213 11.44 19.35 25.77
CA THR A 213 11.64 17.96 26.20
C THR A 213 10.72 17.02 25.40
N CYS A 214 10.98 16.91 24.10
CA CYS A 214 10.38 15.87 23.26
C CYS A 214 11.24 14.60 23.31
N ILE A 215 10.70 13.52 23.88
CA ILE A 215 11.42 12.23 23.98
C ILE A 215 11.22 11.44 22.69
N HIS A 216 12.31 10.99 22.07
CA HIS A 216 12.26 10.11 20.90
C HIS A 216 12.29 8.65 21.38
N LEU A 217 11.17 7.94 21.23
CA LEU A 217 11.00 6.56 21.72
C LEU A 217 11.62 5.49 20.78
N ARG A 218 12.86 5.70 20.30
CA ARG A 218 13.57 4.75 19.41
C ARG A 218 14.17 3.52 20.13
N HIS A 219 14.16 3.46 21.46
CA HIS A 219 14.77 2.38 22.26
C HIS A 219 13.78 1.68 23.21
N TYR A 220 12.48 1.79 22.95
CA TYR A 220 11.47 1.21 23.83
C TYR A 220 11.20 -0.26 23.44
N SER A 221 12.08 -1.16 23.86
CA SER A 221 11.78 -2.60 23.87
C SER A 221 11.18 -2.95 25.22
N VAL A 222 9.90 -3.31 25.24
CA VAL A 222 9.25 -3.88 26.42
C VAL A 222 9.76 -5.32 26.60
N LYS A 223 10.95 -5.46 27.17
CA LYS A 223 11.38 -6.65 27.90
C LYS A 223 12.26 -6.22 29.06
N ALA A 224 11.83 -6.58 30.26
CA ALA A 224 12.67 -6.56 31.44
C ALA A 224 13.81 -7.56 31.22
N GLU A 225 15.02 -7.06 30.95
CA GLU A 225 16.23 -7.84 31.18
C GLU A 225 17.14 -7.05 32.12
N GLU A 226 17.52 -7.75 33.19
CA GLU A 226 18.35 -7.27 34.28
C GLU A 226 19.76 -6.98 33.79
N GLY A 227 20.28 -5.80 34.15
CA GLY A 227 21.72 -5.54 34.20
C GLY A 227 22.29 -4.63 33.11
N ALA A 228 22.09 -3.32 33.25
CA ALA A 228 23.07 -2.32 32.86
C ALA A 228 22.81 -1.00 33.61
N ALA A 229 23.79 -0.53 34.37
CA ALA A 229 23.72 0.69 35.14
C ALA A 229 23.68 1.92 34.22
N VAL A 230 22.52 2.57 34.16
CA VAL A 230 22.38 3.97 33.76
C VAL A 230 21.41 4.62 34.75
N THR A 231 21.85 5.65 35.44
CA THR A 231 21.01 6.50 36.29
C THR A 231 19.95 7.20 35.41
N ALA A 232 18.85 6.51 35.15
CA ALA A 232 17.70 7.02 34.43
C ALA A 232 16.50 6.96 35.39
N LEU A 233 15.78 8.08 35.51
CA LEU A 233 14.52 8.12 36.27
C LEU A 233 13.59 6.98 35.83
N PRO A 234 12.73 6.45 36.72
CA PRO A 234 11.72 5.47 36.35
C PRO A 234 10.96 5.96 35.11
N VAL A 235 10.73 5.06 34.17
CA VAL A 235 10.11 5.33 32.87
C VAL A 235 8.84 6.16 32.99
N ASP A 236 8.01 5.82 33.97
CA ASP A 236 6.77 6.52 34.25
C ASP A 236 7.05 8.00 34.59
N GLU A 237 8.08 8.29 35.40
CA GLU A 237 8.45 9.66 35.79
C GLU A 237 8.99 10.48 34.60
N GLN A 238 9.62 9.80 33.63
CA GLN A 238 10.00 10.42 32.36
C GLN A 238 8.78 10.76 31.50
N ILE A 239 7.76 9.89 31.48
CA ILE A 239 6.51 10.13 30.76
C ILE A 239 5.79 11.36 31.34
N GLU A 240 5.74 11.47 32.66
CA GLU A 240 5.08 12.59 33.34
C GLU A 240 5.81 13.92 33.10
N LYS A 241 7.15 13.92 33.11
CA LYS A 241 7.95 15.14 32.86
C LYS A 241 8.06 15.52 31.39
N ALA A 242 7.69 14.64 30.46
CA ALA A 242 7.80 14.91 29.03
C ALA A 242 6.77 15.94 28.55
N ASP A 243 7.22 16.82 27.65
CA ASP A 243 6.35 17.80 27.00
C ASP A 243 5.74 17.27 25.70
N GLY A 244 6.34 16.23 25.12
CA GLY A 244 5.86 15.57 23.93
C GLY A 244 6.63 14.29 23.62
N PHE A 245 6.06 13.44 22.76
CA PHE A 245 6.66 12.18 22.34
C PHE A 245 6.68 12.11 20.82
N ALA A 246 7.83 11.72 20.25
CA ALA A 246 8.00 11.57 18.80
C ALA A 246 8.37 10.11 18.43
N GLY A 247 7.94 9.69 17.24
CA GLY A 247 8.20 8.32 16.73
C GLY A 247 7.45 7.23 17.51
N VAL A 248 6.21 7.52 17.91
CA VAL A 248 5.40 6.68 18.80
C VAL A 248 4.54 5.68 17.99
N PHE A 249 4.67 4.38 18.31
CA PHE A 249 3.82 3.30 17.81
C PHE A 249 2.44 3.30 18.50
N PRO A 250 1.38 2.73 17.89
CA PRO A 250 0.05 2.63 18.50
C PRO A 250 0.06 2.11 19.95
N GLU A 251 0.84 1.07 20.23
CA GLU A 251 0.94 0.41 21.53
C GLU A 251 1.52 1.36 22.58
N HIS A 252 2.52 2.16 22.20
CA HIS A 252 3.12 3.15 23.08
C HIS A 252 2.14 4.27 23.43
N LYS A 253 1.25 4.67 22.52
CA LYS A 253 0.23 5.70 22.80
C LYS A 253 -0.73 5.22 23.89
N TYR A 254 -1.13 3.96 23.84
CA TYR A 254 -2.00 3.34 24.85
C TYR A 254 -1.32 3.29 26.22
N GLU A 255 -0.07 2.82 26.30
CA GLU A 255 0.65 2.73 27.57
C GLU A 255 0.97 4.10 28.18
N ILE A 256 1.25 5.12 27.35
CA ILE A 256 1.42 6.50 27.82
C ILE A 256 0.13 7.02 28.48
N VAL A 257 -1.04 6.85 27.84
CA VAL A 257 -2.33 7.26 28.40
C VAL A 257 -2.60 6.52 29.72
N LYS A 258 -2.38 5.21 29.75
CA LYS A 258 -2.56 4.38 30.93
C LYS A 258 -1.64 4.77 32.09
N CYS A 259 -0.36 5.05 31.81
CA CYS A 259 0.61 5.54 32.80
C CYS A 259 0.19 6.89 33.39
N LEU A 260 -0.28 7.82 32.55
CA LEU A 260 -0.72 9.14 33.01
C LEU A 260 -2.01 9.04 33.84
N GLN A 261 -2.97 8.19 33.44
CA GLN A 261 -4.18 7.92 34.21
C GLN A 261 -3.89 7.25 35.56
N ALA A 262 -2.93 6.32 35.62
CA ALA A 262 -2.51 5.68 36.88
C ALA A 262 -1.99 6.70 37.90
N ARG A 263 -1.48 7.84 37.44
CA ARG A 263 -1.06 8.99 38.25
C ARG A 263 -2.14 10.05 38.46
N LYS A 264 -3.39 9.74 38.13
CA LYS A 264 -4.56 10.60 38.31
C LYS A 264 -4.58 11.85 37.40
N HIS A 265 -3.86 11.83 36.27
CA HIS A 265 -4.00 12.86 35.24
C HIS A 265 -5.24 12.58 34.37
N ILE A 266 -6.01 13.62 34.07
CA ILE A 266 -7.06 13.56 33.04
C ILE A 266 -6.39 13.60 31.68
N CYS A 267 -6.56 12.54 30.89
CA CYS A 267 -5.88 12.38 29.62
C CYS A 267 -6.80 12.72 28.45
N GLY A 268 -6.47 13.79 27.72
CA GLY A 268 -7.06 14.10 26.43
C GLY A 268 -6.16 13.61 25.28
N MET A 269 -6.73 12.89 24.32
CA MET A 269 -6.01 12.42 23.15
C MET A 269 -6.73 12.81 21.86
N THR A 270 -5.98 13.38 20.92
CA THR A 270 -6.40 13.57 19.54
C THR A 270 -5.62 12.62 18.65
N GLY A 271 -6.31 12.01 17.69
CA GLY A 271 -5.73 10.98 16.85
C GLY A 271 -6.38 10.89 15.47
N TYR A 272 -5.75 10.10 14.60
CA TYR A 272 -6.22 9.85 13.25
C TYR A 272 -6.55 8.36 13.07
N GLY A 273 -7.83 8.05 12.86
CA GLY A 273 -8.28 6.72 12.43
C GLY A 273 -8.05 5.58 13.44
N VAL A 274 -8.06 4.36 12.90
CA VAL A 274 -7.98 3.06 13.62
C VAL A 274 -6.68 2.84 14.40
N ASN A 275 -5.54 3.34 13.92
CA ASN A 275 -4.25 3.16 14.59
C ASN A 275 -4.18 3.85 15.96
N ASP A 276 -5.05 4.84 16.20
CA ASP A 276 -5.14 5.56 17.46
C ASP A 276 -6.33 5.11 18.32
N GLU A 277 -7.18 4.23 17.78
CA GLU A 277 -8.45 3.82 18.39
C GLU A 277 -8.28 3.25 19.81
N PRO A 278 -7.32 2.34 20.10
CA PRO A 278 -7.17 1.80 21.46
C PRO A 278 -6.84 2.88 22.49
N ALA A 279 -5.97 3.82 22.12
CA ALA A 279 -5.53 4.90 23.00
C ALA A 279 -6.59 6.00 23.12
N LEU A 280 -7.32 6.31 22.03
CA LEU A 280 -8.47 7.22 22.02
C LEU A 280 -9.61 6.72 22.91
N LYS A 281 -9.90 5.41 22.88
CA LYS A 281 -10.89 4.78 23.76
C LYS A 281 -10.45 4.77 25.23
N LYS A 282 -9.14 4.67 25.48
CA LYS A 282 -8.58 4.64 26.82
C LYS A 282 -8.54 6.03 27.47
N ALA A 283 -8.32 7.07 26.68
CA ALA A 283 -8.29 8.46 27.13
C ALA A 283 -9.63 8.90 27.72
N ASP A 284 -9.59 9.80 28.71
CA ASP A 284 -10.79 10.38 29.32
C ASP A 284 -11.55 11.26 28.32
N ILE A 285 -10.83 11.87 27.37
CA ILE A 285 -11.39 12.65 26.27
C ILE A 285 -10.68 12.26 24.97
N GLY A 286 -11.36 11.51 24.10
CA GLY A 286 -10.87 11.13 22.77
C GLY A 286 -11.54 11.95 21.66
N SER A 287 -10.76 12.53 20.75
CA SER A 287 -11.28 13.20 19.55
C SER A 287 -10.54 12.74 18.30
N CYS A 288 -11.28 12.33 17.28
CA CYS A 288 -10.72 11.92 15.99
C CYS A 288 -10.79 13.09 15.01
N CYS A 289 -9.65 13.50 14.45
CA CYS A 289 -9.61 14.58 13.47
C CYS A 289 -9.58 14.02 12.04
N ARG A 290 -10.33 14.65 11.12
CA ARG A 290 -10.52 14.20 9.72
C ARG A 290 -9.50 14.82 8.76
N CYS A 291 -8.21 14.84 9.13
CA CYS A 291 -7.18 15.50 8.33
C CYS A 291 -5.96 14.59 8.11
N TYR A 292 -5.80 14.09 6.89
CA TYR A 292 -4.72 13.19 6.46
C TYR A 292 -3.37 13.89 6.19
N SER A 293 -3.32 15.24 6.20
CA SER A 293 -2.14 16.00 5.77
C SER A 293 -1.18 16.40 6.90
N CYS A 294 -1.48 16.08 8.16
CA CYS A 294 -0.65 16.49 9.30
C CYS A 294 -0.17 15.27 10.10
N SER A 295 0.99 14.73 9.72
CA SER A 295 1.72 13.68 10.45
C SER A 295 2.36 14.17 11.77
N SER A 296 1.96 15.33 12.28
CA SER A 296 2.46 15.89 13.53
C SER A 296 1.76 15.24 14.74
N LYS A 297 2.18 14.01 15.07
CA LYS A 297 1.82 13.30 16.29
C LYS A 297 2.35 14.09 17.50
N CYS A 298 1.48 14.81 18.21
CA CYS A 298 1.78 15.34 19.53
C CYS A 298 0.64 14.96 20.47
N ILE A 299 0.89 14.02 21.40
CA ILE A 299 -0.02 13.79 22.53
C ILE A 299 0.27 14.91 23.52
N ARG A 300 -0.63 15.89 23.63
CA ARG A 300 -0.76 16.70 24.86
C ARG A 300 -2.13 17.37 24.99
N TYR A 301 -2.86 17.00 26.04
CA TYR A 301 -3.75 17.92 26.76
C TYR A 301 -3.41 17.80 28.25
N TYR A 302 -2.85 18.86 28.84
CA TYR A 302 -2.71 18.99 30.30
C TYR A 302 -3.92 19.78 30.81
N LEU A 303 -4.85 19.14 31.52
CA LEU A 303 -5.78 19.83 32.41
C LEU A 303 -5.27 19.71 33.85
N ASN A 304 -4.11 20.31 34.12
CA ASN A 304 -3.70 20.55 35.50
C ASN A 304 -4.21 21.95 35.91
N ARG A 305 -5.50 22.03 36.16
CA ARG A 305 -6.07 23.03 37.05
C ARG A 305 -6.86 22.28 38.10
N THR A 306 -6.33 22.24 39.31
CA THR A 306 -7.15 22.20 40.52
C THR A 306 -8.28 23.21 40.30
N TRP A 307 -9.51 22.72 40.11
CA TRP A 307 -10.67 23.57 40.12
C TRP A 307 -10.84 24.10 41.57
N PRO A 308 -11.06 25.41 41.77
CA PRO A 308 -11.40 25.94 43.09
C PRO A 308 -12.70 25.33 43.61
#